data_AF-A0A1H5X359-F1
#
_entry.id   AF-A0A1H5X359-F1
#
_cell.length_a   1.000
_cell.length_b   1.000
_cell.length_c   1.000
_cell.angle_alpha   90.00
_cell.angle_beta   90.00
_cell.angle_gamma   90.00
#
_symmetry.space_group_name_H-M   'P 1'
#
loop_
_entity.id
_entity.type
_entity.pdbx_description
1 polymer ?
#
loop_
_entity_poly.entity_id
_entity_poly.type
_entity_poly.pdbx_seq_one_letter_code
_entity_poly.pdbx_strand_id
1 'polypeptide(L)'
;MDKINRERAENGLYACPCCGYATLGRASRYDICSICFWEDDGEDDDTTIEYRGGPNRVTLEDGRINFQRHGVSDPQDAPHVRAATAEDIDLRHYRLEYDLESGWVVKSDQQAGD
;
A
#
# COMPACT_ATOMS: atom_id res chain seq x y z
N MET A 1 16.39 -12.83 -6.11
CA MET A 1 15.56 -12.11 -5.13
C MET A 1 16.04 -10.68 -5.16
N ASP A 2 15.51 -9.94 -6.13
CA ASP A 2 15.79 -8.52 -6.21
C ASP A 2 15.28 -7.89 -4.92
N LYS A 3 16.17 -7.14 -4.26
CA LYS A 3 15.81 -6.42 -3.05
C LYS A 3 14.87 -5.33 -3.51
N ILE A 4 13.58 -5.49 -3.23
CA ILE A 4 12.62 -4.38 -3.40
C ILE A 4 13.20 -3.20 -2.62
N ASN A 5 13.52 -2.12 -3.34
CA ASN A 5 14.08 -0.92 -2.76
C ASN A 5 12.93 -0.05 -2.23
N ARG A 6 12.25 -0.54 -1.18
CA ARG A 6 11.09 0.14 -0.60
C ARG A 6 11.53 1.35 0.22
N GLU A 7 10.77 2.42 0.10
CA GLU A 7 11.01 3.68 0.80
C GLU A 7 10.95 3.46 2.31
N ARG A 8 11.83 4.16 3.03
CA ARG A 8 11.98 4.05 4.48
C ARG A 8 11.93 5.44 5.11
N ALA A 9 11.06 5.61 6.11
CA ALA A 9 10.92 6.85 6.85
C ALA A 9 12.04 7.03 7.88
N GLU A 10 12.15 8.23 8.44
CA GLU A 10 13.14 8.58 9.47
C GLU A 10 13.02 7.75 10.75
N ASN A 11 11.80 7.29 11.08
CA ASN A 11 11.54 6.39 12.20
C ASN A 11 11.99 4.93 11.93
N GLY A 12 12.50 4.66 10.73
CA GLY A 12 13.05 3.38 10.33
C GLY A 12 12.02 2.38 9.81
N LEU A 13 10.75 2.75 9.67
CA LEU A 13 9.69 1.91 9.08
C LEU A 13 9.64 2.08 7.56
N TYR A 14 9.23 1.02 6.87
CA TYR A 14 9.06 0.97 5.42
C TYR A 14 7.63 1.29 5.02
N ALA A 15 7.48 1.93 3.85
CA ALA A 15 6.19 2.17 3.23
C ALA A 15 5.40 0.87 3.08
N CYS A 16 4.11 0.88 3.39
CA CYS A 16 3.20 -0.18 2.96
C CYS A 16 2.92 0.01 1.46
N PRO A 17 3.05 -1.05 0.63
CA PRO A 17 2.81 -0.92 -0.81
C PRO A 17 1.35 -0.62 -1.14
N CYS A 18 0.43 -0.88 -0.21
CA CYS A 18 -1.01 -0.65 -0.37
C CYS A 18 -1.41 0.77 0.04
N CYS A 19 -1.10 1.22 1.26
CA CYS A 19 -1.58 2.53 1.74
C CYS A 19 -0.55 3.66 1.64
N GLY A 20 0.73 3.36 1.40
CA GLY A 20 1.81 4.35 1.30
C GLY A 20 2.43 4.78 2.63
N TYR A 21 1.76 4.53 3.76
CA TYR A 21 2.26 4.88 5.09
C TYR A 21 3.40 3.97 5.58
N ALA A 22 4.38 4.57 6.23
CA ALA A 22 5.50 3.88 6.87
C ALA A 22 5.05 3.10 8.11
N THR A 23 4.78 1.81 7.95
CA THR A 23 4.19 0.96 8.99
C THR A 23 4.92 -0.38 9.16
N LEU A 24 5.76 -0.76 8.20
CA LEU A 24 6.36 -2.09 8.15
C LEU A 24 7.75 -2.05 8.76
N GLY A 25 8.09 -3.01 9.62
CA GLY A 25 9.42 -3.11 10.22
C GLY A 25 10.47 -3.53 9.20
N ARG A 26 10.09 -4.35 8.22
CA ARG A 26 10.94 -4.78 7.10
C ARG A 26 10.12 -4.95 5.82
N ALA A 27 10.69 -4.53 4.70
CA ALA A 27 10.10 -4.78 3.39
C ALA A 27 10.13 -6.28 3.00
N SER A 28 9.02 -6.77 2.46
CA SER A 28 8.80 -8.11 1.93
C SER A 28 9.08 -9.21 2.97
N ARG A 29 8.56 -9.01 4.18
CA ARG A 29 8.76 -9.92 5.33
C ARG A 29 7.46 -10.32 6.02
N TYR A 30 6.33 -10.24 5.31
CA TYR A 30 5.02 -10.67 5.80
C TYR A 30 4.53 -9.86 7.01
N ASP A 31 5.07 -8.64 7.20
CA ASP A 31 4.55 -7.70 8.17
C ASP A 31 3.16 -7.24 7.69
N ILE A 32 2.19 -7.16 8.61
CA ILE A 32 0.84 -6.67 8.33
C ILE A 32 0.76 -5.18 8.67
N CYS A 33 0.33 -4.38 7.70
CA CYS A 33 0.15 -2.95 7.88
C CYS A 33 -0.98 -2.67 8.90
N SER A 34 -0.68 -2.04 10.03
CA SER A 34 -1.72 -1.69 11.02
C SER A 34 -2.76 -0.68 10.51
N ILE A 35 -2.45 0.09 9.47
CA ILE A 35 -3.34 1.13 8.93
C ILE A 35 -4.35 0.57 7.92
N CYS A 36 -3.91 -0.28 6.99
CA CYS A 36 -4.78 -0.79 5.92
C CYS A 36 -5.00 -2.31 5.93
N PHE A 37 -4.28 -3.04 6.79
CA PHE A 37 -4.31 -4.50 6.93
C PHE A 37 -3.73 -5.31 5.76
N TRP A 38 -3.04 -4.68 4.81
CA TRP A 38 -2.27 -5.40 3.79
C TRP A 38 -1.09 -6.18 4.41
N GLU A 39 -0.93 -7.46 4.06
CA GLU A 39 0.25 -8.26 4.41
C GLU A 39 1.33 -8.10 3.34
N ASP A 40 2.55 -7.73 3.75
CA ASP A 40 3.67 -7.51 2.85
C ASP A 40 4.32 -8.81 2.36
N ASP A 41 3.67 -9.45 1.40
CA ASP A 41 4.11 -10.65 0.68
C ASP A 41 5.17 -10.39 -0.41
N GLY A 42 5.55 -9.12 -0.60
CA GLY A 42 6.53 -8.70 -1.59
C GLY A 42 5.94 -8.14 -2.88
N GLU A 43 4.62 -7.97 -2.99
CA GLU A 43 4.06 -7.16 -4.08
C GLU A 43 4.42 -5.67 -3.94
N ASP A 44 4.62 -5.00 -5.07
CA ASP A 44 4.87 -3.56 -5.18
C ASP A 44 4.35 -3.02 -6.53
N ASP A 45 4.75 -1.81 -6.91
CA ASP A 45 4.25 -1.10 -8.11
C ASP A 45 4.25 -1.94 -9.41
N ASP A 46 5.28 -2.75 -9.64
CA ASP A 46 5.42 -3.58 -10.85
C ASP A 46 4.51 -4.82 -10.87
N THR A 47 3.83 -5.14 -9.77
CA THR A 47 3.02 -6.37 -9.63
C THR A 47 1.58 -6.08 -9.21
N THR A 48 1.10 -4.85 -9.36
CA THR A 48 -0.13 -4.37 -8.73
C THR A 48 -1.43 -5.06 -9.17
N ILE A 49 -1.49 -5.51 -10.43
CA ILE A 49 -2.73 -5.98 -11.08
C ILE A 49 -2.90 -7.50 -11.07
N GLU A 50 -1.86 -8.25 -10.73
CA GLU A 50 -1.88 -9.71 -10.82
C GLU A 50 -2.27 -10.30 -9.48
N TYR A 51 -3.43 -10.98 -9.42
CA TYR A 51 -3.76 -11.78 -8.25
C TYR A 51 -2.92 -13.06 -8.20
N ARG A 52 -2.01 -13.16 -7.24
CA ARG A 52 -1.05 -14.28 -7.14
C ARG A 52 -1.44 -15.39 -6.17
N GLY A 53 -2.64 -15.34 -5.59
CA GLY A 53 -3.11 -16.35 -4.63
C GLY A 53 -2.40 -16.28 -3.27
N GLY A 54 -1.99 -15.07 -2.88
CA GLY A 54 -1.31 -14.77 -1.61
C GLY A 54 -2.25 -14.58 -0.42
N PRO A 55 -1.72 -14.07 0.72
CA PRO A 55 -2.49 -13.80 1.93
C PRO A 55 -3.57 -12.73 1.74
N ASN A 56 -3.35 -11.83 0.78
CA ASN A 56 -4.28 -10.78 0.40
C ASN A 56 -5.37 -11.36 -0.53
N ARG A 57 -6.63 -10.98 -0.32
CA ARG A 57 -7.80 -11.52 -1.07
C ARG A 57 -8.20 -10.68 -2.29
N VAL A 58 -7.49 -9.57 -2.50
CA VAL A 58 -7.65 -8.63 -3.62
C VAL A 58 -6.29 -8.34 -4.23
N THR A 59 -6.27 -7.79 -5.45
CA THR A 59 -5.02 -7.30 -6.04
C THR A 59 -4.49 -6.11 -5.25
N LEU A 60 -3.20 -5.79 -5.39
CA LEU A 60 -2.63 -4.61 -4.75
C LEU A 60 -3.23 -3.30 -5.31
N GLU A 61 -3.61 -3.26 -6.59
CA GLU A 61 -4.36 -2.12 -7.16
C GLU A 61 -5.73 -1.96 -6.50
N ASP A 62 -6.51 -3.02 -6.39
CA ASP A 62 -7.80 -3.00 -5.68
C ASP A 62 -7.60 -2.60 -4.22
N GLY A 63 -6.55 -3.11 -3.57
CA GLY A 63 -6.17 -2.75 -2.20
C GLY A 63 -5.92 -1.25 -2.03
N ARG A 64 -5.14 -0.66 -2.95
CA ARG A 64 -4.90 0.80 -2.99
C ARG A 64 -6.20 1.56 -3.16
N ILE A 65 -7.06 1.18 -4.10
CA ILE A 65 -8.34 1.83 -4.37
C ILE A 65 -9.26 1.73 -3.14
N ASN A 66 -9.37 0.54 -2.54
CA ASN A 66 -10.16 0.30 -1.35
C ASN A 66 -9.67 1.17 -0.19
N PHE A 67 -8.36 1.25 0.03
CA PHE A 67 -7.81 2.09 1.09
C PHE A 67 -8.16 3.56 0.89
N GLN A 68 -8.00 4.08 -0.33
CA GLN A 68 -8.34 5.47 -0.65
C GLN A 68 -9.83 5.78 -0.43
N ARG A 69 -10.72 4.79 -0.57
CA ARG A 69 -12.17 4.95 -0.40
C ARG A 69 -12.68 4.67 1.01
N HIS A 70 -12.05 3.73 1.70
CA HIS A 70 -12.61 3.08 2.88
C HIS A 70 -11.64 3.00 4.06
N GLY A 71 -10.36 3.35 3.87
CA GLY A 71 -9.33 3.27 4.90
C GLY A 71 -8.86 1.84 5.21
N VAL A 72 -9.19 0.86 4.36
CA VAL A 72 -8.79 -0.54 4.49
C VAL A 72 -8.47 -1.14 3.11
N SER A 73 -7.51 -2.05 3.02
CA SER A 73 -7.15 -2.72 1.76
C SER A 73 -8.26 -3.66 1.27
N ASP A 74 -8.93 -4.34 2.18
CA ASP A 74 -10.09 -5.16 1.89
C ASP A 74 -11.22 -4.89 2.88
N PRO A 75 -12.44 -4.53 2.42
CA PRO A 75 -13.56 -4.19 3.30
C PRO A 75 -13.89 -5.22 4.39
N GLN A 76 -13.59 -6.51 4.19
CA GLN A 76 -13.85 -7.54 5.20
C GLN A 76 -12.90 -7.45 6.40
N ASP A 77 -11.75 -6.79 6.25
CA ASP A 77 -10.73 -6.64 7.29
C ASP A 77 -10.85 -5.31 8.07
N ALA A 78 -11.91 -4.54 7.84
CA ALA A 78 -12.16 -3.27 8.53
C ALA A 78 -12.13 -3.36 10.09
N PRO A 79 -12.49 -4.48 10.74
CA PRO A 79 -12.32 -4.61 12.20
C PRO A 79 -10.86 -4.64 12.68
N HIS A 80 -9.89 -4.82 11.79
CA HIS A 80 -8.47 -5.01 12.11
C HIS A 80 -7.57 -3.81 11.80
N VAL A 81 -8.14 -2.73 11.24
CA VAL A 81 -7.40 -1.50 10.95
C VAL A 81 -7.46 -0.49 12.09
N ARG A 82 -6.50 0.45 12.10
CA ARG A 82 -6.61 1.74 12.77
C ARG A 82 -6.56 2.86 11.76
N ALA A 83 -7.19 3.99 12.07
CA ALA A 83 -7.01 5.21 11.29
C ALA A 83 -5.53 5.67 11.34
N ALA A 84 -5.07 6.27 10.24
CA ALA A 84 -3.82 7.03 10.23
C ALA A 84 -3.97 8.27 11.13
N THR A 85 -2.89 8.63 11.80
CA THR A 85 -2.76 9.77 12.71
C THR A 85 -1.82 10.82 12.10
N ALA A 86 -1.69 11.99 12.74
CA ALA A 86 -0.78 13.03 12.26
C ALA A 86 0.70 12.62 12.41
N GLU A 87 0.98 11.64 13.26
CA GLU A 87 2.30 11.08 13.51
C GLU A 87 2.70 10.00 12.49
N ASP A 88 1.74 9.47 11.71
CA ASP A 88 2.02 8.50 10.67
C ASP A 88 2.62 9.18 9.43
N ILE A 89 3.77 8.68 8.97
CA ILE A 89 4.49 9.22 7.82
C ILE A 89 3.97 8.56 6.55
N ASP A 90 3.24 9.30 5.72
CA ASP A 90 2.88 8.90 4.37
C ASP A 90 4.06 9.14 3.42
N LEU A 91 4.66 8.08 2.88
CA LEU A 91 5.84 8.15 2.02
C LEU A 91 5.50 8.18 0.54
N ARG A 92 4.31 7.70 0.16
CA ARG A 92 3.95 7.53 -1.26
C ARG A 92 2.86 8.49 -1.71
N HIS A 93 2.16 9.15 -0.78
CA HIS A 93 1.18 10.19 -1.09
C HIS A 93 0.21 9.75 -2.17
N TYR A 94 -0.37 8.57 -1.96
CA TYR A 94 -1.29 7.98 -2.91
C TYR A 94 -2.56 8.82 -3.03
N ARG A 95 -2.98 9.07 -4.27
CA ARG A 95 -4.20 9.78 -4.62
C ARG A 95 -5.05 8.96 -5.56
N LEU A 96 -6.34 8.93 -5.28
CA LEU A 96 -7.33 8.30 -6.15
C LEU A 96 -7.70 9.25 -7.30
N GLU A 97 -7.51 8.78 -8.52
CA GLU A 97 -7.82 9.49 -9.75
C GLU A 97 -8.77 8.66 -10.62
N TYR A 98 -9.54 9.33 -11.48
CA TYR A 98 -10.40 8.66 -12.46
C TYR A 98 -9.81 8.83 -13.85
N ASP A 99 -9.39 7.72 -14.43
CA ASP A 99 -8.95 7.59 -15.81
C ASP A 99 -10.11 7.14 -16.71
N LEU A 100 -10.19 7.70 -17.92
CA LEU A 100 -11.30 7.41 -18.84
C LEU A 100 -11.22 6.00 -19.45
N GLU A 101 -10.02 5.43 -19.56
CA GLU A 101 -9.81 4.11 -20.18
C GLU A 101 -9.82 3.00 -19.13
N SER A 102 -9.20 3.27 -17.99
CA SER A 102 -8.90 2.28 -16.94
C SER A 102 -9.83 2.39 -15.72
N GLY A 103 -10.63 3.45 -15.64
CA GLY A 103 -11.49 3.71 -14.49
C GLY A 103 -10.72 4.29 -13.31
N TRP A 104 -11.04 3.87 -12.08
CA TRP A 104 -10.39 4.39 -10.89
C TRP A 104 -8.98 3.81 -10.75
N VAL A 105 -7.98 4.68 -10.58
CA VAL A 105 -6.57 4.31 -10.42
C VAL A 105 -5.97 5.08 -9.25
N VAL A 106 -4.90 4.53 -8.66
CA VAL A 106 -4.13 5.22 -7.61
C VAL A 106 -2.78 5.67 -8.16
N LYS A 107 -2.50 6.97 -8.04
CA LYS A 107 -1.23 7.59 -8.42
C LYS A 107 -0.46 7.98 -7.16
N SER A 108 0.87 7.87 -7.18
CA SER A 108 1.75 8.44 -6.16
C SER A 108 2.25 9.81 -6.60
N ASP A 109 2.51 10.69 -5.63
CA ASP A 109 3.16 11.99 -5.87
C ASP A 109 4.68 11.88 -5.96
N GLN A 110 5.22 10.66 -6.02
CA GLN A 110 6.62 10.46 -6.37
C GLN A 110 6.84 11.00 -7.76
N GLN A 111 7.36 12.22 -7.82
CA GLN A 111 8.10 12.72 -8.96
C GLN A 111 9.10 11.63 -9.33
N ALA A 112 8.99 11.13 -10.56
CA ALA A 112 10.06 10.35 -11.17
C ALA A 112 11.36 11.10 -10.88
N GLY A 113 12.23 10.51 -10.07
CA GLY A 113 13.49 11.15 -9.70
C GLY A 113 14.29 11.50 -10.95
N ASP A 114 14.87 12.70 -10.95
CA ASP A 114 15.91 13.14 -11.87
C ASP A 114 17.15 12.24 -11.81
#